data_AF-A0A9W2WIV3-F1
#
_entry.id   AF-A0A9W2WIV3-F1
#
_cell.length_a   1.000
_cell.length_b   1.000
_cell.length_c   1.000
_cell.angle_alpha   90.00
_cell.angle_beta   90.00
_cell.angle_gamma   90.00
#
_symmetry.space_group_name_H-M   'P 1'
#
loop_
_entity.id
_entity.type
_entity.pdbx_description
1 polymer ?
#
loop_
_entity_poly.entity_id
_entity_poly.type
_entity_poly.pdbx_seq_one_letter_code
_entity_poly.pdbx_strand_id
1 'polypeptide(L)'
;SKLCGKCSPTDTDILQPSFNFLYWSLHQTTLGSQKRAAAVLLSSTALIELLEKTLSLTWAEEGSPGPELLCSAWLLTASFSAQQHDGNLQVHQTLSVELDQVLKALSFPKKKAALLSAAILRFLRTALQQSFSSALVALLPSGAQPPPAPEDTVLAPLGTSQVLSLVIGLQNLLVQKDPLLSHACVGCLEALFDYLHARSPDIALHVASQPWNRFLLFTLLDTGENSFLRAEILRLMTLFVRFRSSSILSHEEVGRVLQGAALADLSTLSSTTLQALRGFFLQVQSMGLLADHSMAQTLQASLEGLSPRASTAQPPLQDMICLGGVAVSLSHIRD
;
A
#
# COMPACT_ATOMS: atom_id res chain seq x y z
N SER A 1 -20.00 19.38 -16.45
CA SER A 1 -19.49 20.48 -15.58
C SER A 1 -20.49 21.01 -14.53
N LYS A 2 -21.77 20.56 -14.45
CA LYS A 2 -22.76 21.11 -13.48
C LYS A 2 -23.14 20.21 -12.28
N LEU A 3 -22.56 19.01 -12.15
CA LEU A 3 -22.86 18.08 -11.05
C LEU A 3 -22.07 18.40 -9.78
N CYS A 4 -20.73 18.50 -9.86
CA CYS A 4 -19.89 18.77 -8.68
C CYS A 4 -20.19 20.11 -7.98
N GLY A 5 -20.65 21.12 -8.72
CA GLY A 5 -21.03 22.42 -8.13
C GLY A 5 -22.40 22.43 -7.44
N LYS A 6 -23.17 21.34 -7.50
CA LYS A 6 -24.50 21.21 -6.88
C LYS A 6 -24.58 20.10 -5.83
N CYS A 7 -23.69 19.11 -5.91
CA CYS A 7 -23.65 18.03 -4.94
C CYS A 7 -23.02 18.50 -3.63
N SER A 8 -23.67 18.13 -2.54
CA SER A 8 -23.18 18.23 -1.17
C SER A 8 -22.46 16.93 -0.79
N PRO A 9 -21.52 16.94 0.17
CA PRO A 9 -20.83 15.73 0.62
C PRO A 9 -21.78 14.72 1.31
N THR A 10 -23.03 15.12 1.58
CA THR A 10 -24.10 14.27 2.12
C THR A 10 -24.92 13.55 1.04
N ASP A 11 -24.75 13.87 -0.24
CA ASP A 11 -25.47 13.22 -1.36
C ASP A 11 -24.88 11.85 -1.71
N THR A 12 -24.86 10.94 -0.73
CA THR A 12 -24.17 9.64 -0.80
C THR A 12 -24.58 8.80 -1.99
N ASP A 13 -25.88 8.80 -2.32
CA ASP A 13 -26.47 7.98 -3.38
C ASP A 13 -25.96 8.35 -4.78
N ILE A 14 -25.53 9.61 -4.95
CA ILE A 14 -24.97 10.11 -6.21
C ILE A 14 -23.45 10.03 -6.16
N LEU A 15 -22.84 10.44 -5.04
CA LEU A 15 -21.39 10.55 -4.93
C LEU A 15 -20.70 9.21 -4.92
N GLN A 16 -21.23 8.21 -4.24
CA GLN A 16 -20.60 6.90 -4.13
C GLN A 16 -20.40 6.25 -5.52
N PRO A 17 -21.46 6.07 -6.34
CA PRO A 17 -21.28 5.48 -7.66
C PRO A 17 -20.48 6.40 -8.60
N SER A 18 -20.60 7.72 -8.46
CA SER A 18 -19.83 8.67 -9.29
C SER A 18 -18.33 8.59 -9.03
N PHE A 19 -17.90 8.64 -7.76
CA PHE A 19 -16.49 8.52 -7.39
C PHE A 19 -15.94 7.14 -7.75
N ASN A 20 -16.71 6.08 -7.50
CA ASN A 20 -16.28 4.74 -7.85
C ASN A 20 -16.16 4.55 -9.37
N PHE A 21 -17.08 5.13 -10.16
CA PHE A 21 -17.00 5.12 -11.62
C PHE A 21 -15.78 5.88 -12.15
N LEU A 22 -15.48 7.06 -11.59
CA LEU A 22 -14.29 7.82 -11.97
C LEU A 22 -13.01 7.04 -11.65
N TYR A 23 -12.93 6.47 -10.45
CA TYR A 23 -11.84 5.60 -10.03
C TYR A 23 -11.68 4.43 -10.99
N TRP A 24 -12.75 3.67 -11.23
CA TRP A 24 -12.73 2.53 -12.12
C TRP A 24 -12.31 2.93 -13.55
N SER A 25 -12.85 4.01 -14.08
CA SER A 25 -12.51 4.50 -15.42
C SER A 25 -11.02 4.81 -15.55
N LEU A 26 -10.38 5.35 -14.52
CA LEU A 26 -8.93 5.59 -14.54
C LEU A 26 -8.14 4.28 -14.61
N HIS A 27 -8.58 3.21 -13.97
CA HIS A 27 -7.86 1.93 -13.95
C HIS A 27 -8.14 1.02 -15.15
N GLN A 28 -9.22 1.25 -15.90
CA GLN A 28 -9.54 0.50 -17.13
C GLN A 28 -9.12 1.20 -18.43
N THR A 29 -8.77 2.48 -18.37
CA THR A 29 -8.36 3.21 -19.57
C THR A 29 -6.94 2.84 -19.99
N THR A 30 -6.66 2.88 -21.29
CA THR A 30 -5.31 2.66 -21.79
C THR A 30 -4.35 3.72 -21.23
N LEU A 31 -3.09 3.35 -21.01
CA LEU A 31 -2.10 4.19 -20.32
C LEU A 31 -1.95 5.60 -20.93
N GLY A 32 -2.03 5.71 -22.26
CA GLY A 32 -2.00 7.00 -22.96
C GLY A 32 -3.26 7.86 -22.76
N SER A 33 -4.43 7.23 -22.61
CA SER A 33 -5.71 7.90 -22.34
C SER A 33 -5.90 8.21 -20.86
N GLN A 34 -5.34 7.40 -19.97
CA GLN A 34 -5.40 7.56 -18.52
C GLN A 34 -4.84 8.92 -18.09
N LYS A 35 -3.66 9.31 -18.58
CA LYS A 35 -3.06 10.63 -18.28
C LYS A 35 -3.95 11.80 -18.72
N ARG A 36 -4.60 11.69 -19.89
CA ARG A 36 -5.51 12.72 -20.40
C ARG A 36 -6.79 12.80 -19.56
N ALA A 37 -7.37 11.66 -19.22
CA ALA A 37 -8.55 11.59 -18.36
C ALA A 37 -8.25 12.18 -16.97
N ALA A 38 -7.11 11.82 -16.37
CA ALA A 38 -6.66 12.38 -15.10
C ALA A 38 -6.48 13.90 -15.20
N ALA A 39 -5.81 14.42 -16.25
CA ALA A 39 -5.63 15.86 -16.43
C ALA A 39 -6.97 16.62 -16.52
N VAL A 40 -7.95 16.07 -17.25
CA VAL A 40 -9.30 16.68 -17.34
C VAL A 40 -9.98 16.69 -15.97
N LEU A 41 -9.90 15.60 -15.21
CA LEU A 41 -10.52 15.52 -13.89
C LEU A 41 -9.83 16.45 -12.87
N LEU A 42 -8.49 16.52 -12.90
CA LEU A 42 -7.69 17.40 -12.04
C LEU A 42 -7.86 18.89 -12.36
N SER A 43 -8.32 19.24 -13.56
CA SER A 43 -8.66 20.63 -13.90
C SER A 43 -9.98 21.10 -13.27
N SER A 44 -10.80 20.19 -12.75
CA SER A 44 -12.09 20.50 -12.14
C SER A 44 -11.95 20.85 -10.66
N THR A 45 -11.78 22.14 -10.33
CA THR A 45 -11.68 22.63 -8.93
C THR A 45 -12.85 22.15 -8.06
N ALA A 46 -14.08 22.22 -8.56
CA ALA A 46 -15.28 21.76 -7.85
C ALA A 46 -15.27 20.26 -7.51
N LEU A 47 -14.59 19.43 -8.32
CA LEU A 47 -14.46 18.00 -8.02
C LEU A 47 -13.46 17.79 -6.88
N ILE A 48 -12.34 18.51 -6.91
CA ILE A 48 -11.29 18.42 -5.90
C ILE A 48 -11.79 18.95 -4.54
N GLU A 49 -12.49 20.09 -4.53
CA GLU A 49 -13.11 20.62 -3.30
C GLU A 49 -14.17 19.68 -2.71
N LEU A 50 -14.98 19.05 -3.57
CA LEU A 50 -15.97 18.08 -3.13
C LEU A 50 -15.30 16.84 -2.55
N LEU A 51 -14.23 16.36 -3.18
CA LEU A 51 -13.43 15.24 -2.71
C LEU A 51 -12.81 15.55 -1.33
N GLU A 52 -12.21 16.72 -1.16
CA GLU A 52 -11.65 17.19 0.12
C GLU A 52 -12.72 17.19 1.22
N LYS A 53 -13.89 17.78 0.96
CA LYS A 53 -15.02 17.79 1.91
C LYS A 53 -15.54 16.39 2.23
N THR A 54 -15.54 15.46 1.28
CA THR A 54 -15.91 14.07 1.55
C THR A 54 -14.86 13.36 2.40
N LEU A 55 -13.56 13.58 2.14
CA LEU A 55 -12.48 12.98 2.92
C LEU A 55 -12.48 13.47 4.38
N SER A 56 -12.79 14.74 4.63
CA SER A 56 -12.87 15.28 6.00
C SER A 56 -13.94 14.59 6.85
N LEU A 57 -14.99 14.04 6.23
CA LEU A 57 -16.04 13.28 6.91
C LEU A 57 -15.58 11.88 7.38
N THR A 58 -14.40 11.41 6.97
CA THR A 58 -13.83 10.13 7.45
C THR A 58 -13.66 10.11 8.97
N TRP A 59 -13.54 11.29 9.58
CA TRP A 59 -13.24 11.47 10.99
C TRP A 59 -14.46 11.90 11.83
N ALA A 60 -15.60 12.18 11.18
CA ALA A 60 -16.81 12.60 11.87
C ALA A 60 -17.43 11.42 12.65
N GLU A 61 -17.80 11.62 13.92
CA GLU A 61 -18.46 10.57 14.72
C GLU A 61 -19.98 10.49 14.47
N GLU A 62 -20.61 11.61 14.07
CA GLU A 62 -22.04 11.68 13.72
C GLU A 62 -22.22 12.08 12.25
N GLY A 63 -23.16 11.42 11.56
CA GLY A 63 -23.51 11.75 10.18
C GLY A 63 -22.43 11.41 9.14
N SER A 64 -21.42 10.60 9.49
CA SER A 64 -20.41 10.15 8.54
C SER A 64 -21.08 9.39 7.40
N PRO A 65 -20.75 9.68 6.13
CA PRO A 65 -21.27 8.93 5.01
C PRO A 65 -20.85 7.46 5.12
N GLY A 66 -21.60 6.57 4.47
CA GLY A 66 -21.30 5.14 4.46
C GLY A 66 -19.85 4.85 4.06
N PRO A 67 -19.23 3.79 4.62
CA PRO A 67 -17.82 3.47 4.36
C PRO A 67 -17.52 3.33 2.86
N GLU A 68 -18.50 2.97 2.04
CA GLU A 68 -18.38 2.81 0.59
C GLU A 68 -18.03 4.12 -0.13
N LEU A 69 -18.65 5.23 0.26
CA LEU A 69 -18.35 6.56 -0.30
C LEU A 69 -16.93 6.97 0.09
N LEU A 70 -16.59 6.82 1.37
CA LEU A 70 -15.27 7.16 1.88
C LEU A 70 -14.18 6.31 1.21
N CYS A 71 -14.41 5.01 1.04
CA CYS A 71 -13.52 4.12 0.29
C CYS A 71 -13.30 4.64 -1.13
N SER A 72 -14.38 4.96 -1.84
CA SER A 72 -14.32 5.46 -3.21
C SER A 72 -13.56 6.80 -3.29
N ALA A 73 -13.77 7.69 -2.32
CA ALA A 73 -13.05 8.96 -2.23
C ALA A 73 -11.55 8.77 -1.98
N TRP A 74 -11.16 7.92 -1.01
CA TRP A 74 -9.75 7.63 -0.72
C TRP A 74 -9.02 6.97 -1.89
N LEU A 75 -9.66 5.98 -2.54
CA LEU A 75 -9.10 5.30 -3.70
C LEU A 75 -8.94 6.23 -4.91
N LEU A 76 -9.93 7.09 -5.16
CA LEU A 76 -9.87 8.10 -6.21
C LEU A 76 -8.76 9.12 -5.94
N THR A 77 -8.65 9.60 -4.70
CA THR A 77 -7.60 10.54 -4.28
C THR A 77 -6.21 9.95 -4.46
N ALA A 78 -5.99 8.70 -4.02
CA ALA A 78 -4.72 8.01 -4.21
C ALA A 78 -4.38 7.84 -5.70
N SER A 79 -5.37 7.52 -6.54
CA SER A 79 -5.20 7.38 -7.99
C SER A 79 -4.85 8.72 -8.64
N PHE A 80 -5.55 9.79 -8.27
CA PHE A 80 -5.26 11.13 -8.76
C PHE A 80 -3.86 11.60 -8.35
N SER A 81 -3.45 11.39 -7.09
CA SER A 81 -2.11 11.77 -6.65
C SER A 81 -1.02 11.01 -7.40
N ALA A 82 -1.20 9.70 -7.62
CA ALA A 82 -0.27 8.88 -8.40
C ALA A 82 -0.16 9.38 -9.85
N GLN A 83 -1.30 9.57 -10.53
CA GLN A 83 -1.34 10.05 -11.91
C GLN A 83 -0.79 11.47 -12.06
N GLN A 84 -1.03 12.33 -11.08
CA GLN A 84 -0.49 13.68 -11.04
C GLN A 84 1.04 13.66 -11.00
N HIS A 85 1.62 12.86 -10.12
CA HIS A 85 3.06 12.72 -9.96
C HIS A 85 3.72 12.06 -11.19
N ASP A 86 3.21 10.91 -11.63
CA ASP A 86 3.80 10.16 -12.76
C ASP A 86 3.61 10.87 -14.11
N GLY A 87 2.60 11.72 -14.20
CA GLY A 87 2.31 12.55 -15.37
C GLY A 87 2.88 13.96 -15.31
N ASN A 88 3.42 14.40 -14.16
CA ASN A 88 3.71 15.81 -13.87
C ASN A 88 2.55 16.74 -14.26
N LEU A 89 1.32 16.33 -13.95
CA LEU A 89 0.12 17.04 -14.35
C LEU A 89 -0.05 18.32 -13.53
N GLN A 90 -0.49 19.39 -14.18
CA GLN A 90 -0.85 20.63 -13.49
C GLN A 90 -2.17 20.44 -12.74
N VAL A 91 -2.23 21.00 -11.53
CA VAL A 91 -3.41 20.97 -10.67
C VAL A 91 -3.84 22.40 -10.40
N HIS A 92 -5.14 22.67 -10.47
CA HIS A 92 -5.71 24.01 -10.24
C HIS A 92 -6.12 24.23 -8.78
N GLN A 93 -6.35 23.14 -8.03
CA GLN A 93 -6.76 23.15 -6.64
C GLN A 93 -5.98 22.08 -5.87
N THR A 94 -5.37 22.45 -4.75
CA THR A 94 -4.75 21.51 -3.82
C THR A 94 -5.78 21.09 -2.78
N LEU A 95 -5.87 19.78 -2.50
CA LEU A 95 -6.68 19.23 -1.43
C LEU A 95 -5.85 19.07 -0.15
N SER A 96 -6.44 19.39 0.99
CA SER A 96 -5.78 19.30 2.29
C SER A 96 -6.20 18.04 3.02
N VAL A 97 -5.23 17.28 3.55
CA VAL A 97 -5.49 16.11 4.39
C VAL A 97 -4.66 16.21 5.67
N GLU A 98 -5.30 16.04 6.82
CA GLU A 98 -4.62 15.97 8.11
C GLU A 98 -3.86 14.64 8.25
N LEU A 99 -2.52 14.70 8.21
CA LEU A 99 -1.67 13.51 8.28
C LEU A 99 -1.88 12.76 9.59
N ASP A 100 -2.01 13.48 10.71
CA ASP A 100 -2.23 12.86 12.02
C ASP A 100 -3.51 12.05 12.12
N GLN A 101 -4.58 12.47 11.45
CA GLN A 101 -5.83 11.69 11.43
C GLN A 101 -5.68 10.40 10.64
N VAL A 102 -4.97 10.46 9.50
CA VAL A 102 -4.63 9.28 8.70
C VAL A 102 -3.82 8.29 9.53
N LEU A 103 -2.77 8.77 10.20
CA LEU A 103 -1.91 7.93 11.04
C LEU A 103 -2.68 7.35 12.23
N LYS A 104 -3.49 8.16 12.92
CA LYS A 104 -4.31 7.71 14.05
C LYS A 104 -5.33 6.66 13.64
N ALA A 105 -5.96 6.81 12.48
CA ALA A 105 -6.93 5.85 11.96
C ALA A 105 -6.33 4.47 11.67
N LEU A 106 -5.05 4.42 11.28
CA LEU A 106 -4.33 3.18 11.00
C LEU A 106 -3.64 2.60 12.25
N SER A 107 -3.20 3.45 13.17
CA SER A 107 -2.56 3.03 14.44
C SER A 107 -3.56 2.44 15.42
N PHE A 108 -4.78 2.99 15.44
CA PHE A 108 -5.87 2.55 16.30
C PHE A 108 -7.09 2.22 15.43
N PRO A 109 -7.06 1.12 14.67
CA PRO A 109 -8.20 0.71 13.88
C PRO A 109 -9.34 0.38 14.85
N LYS A 110 -10.26 1.33 15.04
CA LYS A 110 -11.61 1.06 15.60
C LYS A 110 -12.28 0.01 14.69
N LYS A 111 -13.52 -0.42 14.97
CA LYS A 111 -14.32 -1.31 14.09
C LYS A 111 -14.65 -0.65 12.72
N LYS A 112 -13.63 -0.28 11.95
CA LYS A 112 -13.71 0.26 10.59
C LYS A 112 -13.70 -0.91 9.62
N ALA A 113 -14.43 -0.78 8.52
CA ALA A 113 -14.45 -1.79 7.47
C ALA A 113 -13.04 -2.00 6.90
N ALA A 114 -12.66 -3.26 6.66
CA ALA A 114 -11.35 -3.64 6.11
C ALA A 114 -11.02 -2.87 4.81
N LEU A 115 -12.02 -2.68 3.94
CA LEU A 115 -11.84 -1.93 2.70
C LEU A 115 -11.48 -0.47 2.92
N LEU A 116 -12.06 0.20 3.92
CA LEU A 116 -11.74 1.61 4.20
C LEU A 116 -10.31 1.75 4.70
N SER A 117 -9.89 0.85 5.59
CA SER A 117 -8.50 0.79 6.04
C SER A 117 -7.55 0.52 4.87
N ALA A 118 -7.89 -0.41 3.96
CA ALA A 118 -7.10 -0.67 2.75
C ALA A 118 -7.01 0.55 1.81
N ALA A 119 -8.11 1.32 1.66
CA ALA A 119 -8.14 2.53 0.85
C ALA A 119 -7.27 3.65 1.46
N ILE A 120 -7.32 3.84 2.78
CA ILE A 120 -6.47 4.81 3.50
C ILE A 120 -5.00 4.39 3.42
N LEU A 121 -4.70 3.09 3.57
CA LEU A 121 -3.35 2.54 3.38
C LEU A 121 -2.83 2.79 1.97
N ARG A 122 -3.68 2.63 0.96
CA ARG A 122 -3.30 2.92 -0.43
C ARG A 122 -2.93 4.39 -0.60
N PHE A 123 -3.74 5.31 -0.05
CA PHE A 123 -3.40 6.74 -0.06
C PHE A 123 -2.06 7.01 0.64
N LEU A 124 -1.86 6.48 1.85
CA LEU A 124 -0.63 6.69 2.61
C LEU A 124 0.59 6.13 1.87
N ARG A 125 0.46 4.95 1.27
CA ARG A 125 1.49 4.36 0.43
C ARG A 125 1.88 5.27 -0.74
N THR A 126 0.89 5.81 -1.46
CA THR A 126 1.15 6.77 -2.55
C THR A 126 1.88 8.01 -2.02
N ALA A 127 1.46 8.55 -0.87
CA ALA A 127 2.10 9.71 -0.26
C ALA A 127 3.56 9.42 0.13
N LEU A 128 3.85 8.25 0.71
CA LEU A 128 5.20 7.79 1.06
C LEU A 128 6.09 7.64 -0.18
N GLN A 129 5.58 7.02 -1.25
CA GLN A 129 6.30 6.86 -2.52
C GLN A 129 6.65 8.22 -3.15
N GLN A 130 5.81 9.22 -2.93
CA GLN A 130 6.02 10.61 -3.38
C GLN A 130 6.84 11.44 -2.39
N SER A 131 7.37 10.83 -1.32
CA SER A 131 8.06 11.54 -0.24
C SER A 131 7.26 12.72 0.32
N PHE A 132 5.93 12.58 0.34
CA PHE A 132 4.96 13.61 0.73
C PHE A 132 5.00 14.90 -0.10
N SER A 133 5.56 14.83 -1.31
CA SER A 133 5.64 15.93 -2.27
C SER A 133 4.62 15.72 -3.39
N SER A 134 3.41 16.25 -3.20
CA SER A 134 2.33 16.21 -4.21
C SER A 134 1.83 17.62 -4.49
N ALA A 135 1.59 17.93 -5.77
CA ALA A 135 0.94 19.20 -6.14
C ALA A 135 -0.57 19.15 -5.89
N LEU A 136 -1.14 17.95 -5.90
CA LEU A 136 -2.56 17.74 -5.64
C LEU A 136 -2.87 17.72 -4.15
N VAL A 137 -2.03 17.07 -3.34
CA VAL A 137 -2.32 16.79 -1.93
C VAL A 137 -1.35 17.54 -1.03
N ALA A 138 -1.86 18.47 -0.24
CA ALA A 138 -1.14 19.07 0.88
C ALA A 138 -1.46 18.31 2.17
N LEU A 139 -0.42 17.81 2.84
CA LEU A 139 -0.57 17.19 4.14
C LEU A 139 -0.37 18.23 5.23
N LEU A 140 -1.43 18.46 6.00
CA LEU A 140 -1.41 19.41 7.11
C LEU A 140 -0.87 18.72 8.37
N PRO A 141 0.09 19.33 9.07
CA PRO A 141 0.48 18.89 10.41
C PRO A 141 -0.64 19.18 11.41
N SER A 142 -0.77 18.38 12.47
CA SER A 142 -1.74 18.67 13.55
C SER A 142 -1.52 20.08 14.12
N GLY A 143 -2.63 20.78 14.36
CA GLY A 143 -2.60 22.07 15.05
C GLY A 143 -1.97 21.94 16.45
N ALA A 144 -1.10 22.89 16.79
CA ALA A 144 -0.44 23.05 18.09
C ALA A 144 0.52 21.91 18.52
N GLN A 145 1.35 21.39 17.61
CA GLN A 145 2.53 20.65 18.05
C GLN A 145 3.68 21.59 18.46
N PRO A 146 4.43 21.27 19.54
CA PRO A 146 5.69 21.95 19.84
C PRO A 146 6.62 21.88 18.61
N PRO A 147 7.52 22.86 18.41
CA PRO A 147 8.52 22.76 17.36
C PRO A 147 9.28 21.43 17.51
N PRO A 148 9.41 20.64 16.42
CA PRO A 148 10.04 19.34 16.49
C PRO A 148 11.48 19.47 16.99
N ALA A 149 11.95 18.48 17.76
CA ALA A 149 13.36 18.40 18.12
C ALA A 149 14.22 18.36 16.84
N PRO A 150 15.48 18.84 16.84
CA PRO A 150 16.31 18.90 15.63
C PRO A 150 16.43 17.54 14.92
N GLU A 151 16.45 16.45 15.69
CA GLU A 151 16.51 15.07 15.19
C GLU A 151 15.23 14.63 14.45
N ASP A 152 14.07 15.20 14.77
CA ASP A 152 12.79 14.87 14.12
C ASP A 152 12.61 15.58 12.75
N THR A 153 13.54 16.46 12.35
CA THR A 153 13.44 17.15 11.05
C THR A 153 13.82 16.28 9.85
N VAL A 154 14.64 15.25 10.06
CA VAL A 154 15.15 14.37 8.98
C VAL A 154 14.02 13.60 8.31
N LEU A 155 13.05 13.16 9.10
CA LEU A 155 11.91 12.35 8.65
C LEU A 155 10.70 13.19 8.21
N ALA A 156 10.79 14.52 8.30
CA ALA A 156 9.70 15.43 8.00
C ALA A 156 9.07 15.12 6.62
N PRO A 157 7.73 15.07 6.53
CA PRO A 157 6.76 15.52 7.54
C PRO A 157 6.44 14.52 8.67
N LEU A 158 6.99 13.31 8.65
CA LEU A 158 6.79 12.34 9.73
C LEU A 158 7.76 12.59 10.90
N GLY A 159 7.28 12.49 12.12
CA GLY A 159 8.11 12.41 13.33
C GLY A 159 8.46 10.95 13.68
N THR A 160 9.49 10.75 14.50
CA THR A 160 9.94 9.40 14.91
C THR A 160 8.83 8.64 15.65
N SER A 161 8.09 9.32 16.53
CA SER A 161 6.97 8.73 17.28
C SER A 161 5.80 8.31 16.38
N GLN A 162 5.51 9.10 15.33
CA GLN A 162 4.52 8.80 14.31
C GLN A 162 4.92 7.57 13.49
N VAL A 163 6.20 7.45 13.11
CA VAL A 163 6.73 6.27 12.42
C VAL A 163 6.53 5.01 13.26
N LEU A 164 6.92 5.05 14.54
CA LEU A 164 6.74 3.90 15.44
C LEU A 164 5.26 3.52 15.60
N SER A 165 4.39 4.52 15.81
CA SER A 165 2.94 4.30 15.94
C SER A 165 2.35 3.68 14.68
N LEU A 166 2.76 4.17 13.50
CA LEU A 166 2.33 3.65 12.22
C LEU A 166 2.80 2.21 12.01
N VAL A 167 4.07 1.90 12.30
CA VAL A 167 4.60 0.52 12.21
C VAL A 167 3.79 -0.43 13.08
N ILE A 168 3.52 -0.06 14.33
CA ILE A 168 2.69 -0.85 15.25
C ILE A 168 1.27 -1.03 14.69
N GLY A 169 0.67 0.04 14.16
CA GLY A 169 -0.64 -0.01 13.49
C GLY A 169 -0.68 -1.01 12.34
N LEU A 170 0.30 -0.94 11.43
CA LEU A 170 0.44 -1.83 10.29
C LEU A 170 0.63 -3.29 10.71
N GLN A 171 1.46 -3.54 11.73
CA GLN A 171 1.66 -4.86 12.30
C GLN A 171 0.36 -5.41 12.91
N ASN A 172 -0.40 -4.60 13.65
CA ASN A 172 -1.67 -4.99 14.23
C ASN A 172 -2.73 -5.32 13.16
N LEU A 173 -2.75 -4.56 12.06
CA LEU A 173 -3.63 -4.84 10.91
C LEU A 173 -3.24 -6.17 10.23
N LEU A 174 -1.95 -6.48 10.09
CA LEU A 174 -1.48 -7.76 9.55
C LEU A 174 -1.90 -8.96 10.41
N VAL A 175 -1.90 -8.80 11.73
CA VAL A 175 -2.34 -9.86 12.67
C VAL A 175 -3.82 -10.22 12.49
N GLN A 176 -4.65 -9.32 11.92
CA GLN A 176 -6.05 -9.61 11.60
C GLN A 176 -6.20 -10.66 10.49
N LYS A 177 -5.16 -10.89 9.68
CA LYS A 177 -5.12 -11.91 8.61
C LYS A 177 -6.21 -11.76 7.54
N ASP A 178 -6.79 -10.56 7.41
CA ASP A 178 -7.66 -10.23 6.27
C ASP A 178 -6.80 -10.13 4.99
N PRO A 179 -7.13 -10.84 3.90
CA PRO A 179 -6.27 -10.88 2.70
C PRO A 179 -6.06 -9.52 2.04
N LEU A 180 -7.11 -8.70 1.92
CA LEU A 180 -7.02 -7.39 1.28
C LEU A 180 -6.17 -6.43 2.11
N LEU A 181 -6.42 -6.39 3.42
CA LEU A 181 -5.62 -5.59 4.36
C LEU A 181 -4.18 -6.06 4.40
N SER A 182 -3.92 -7.36 4.36
CA SER A 182 -2.55 -7.89 4.41
C SER A 182 -1.73 -7.40 3.23
N HIS A 183 -2.29 -7.44 2.02
CA HIS A 183 -1.66 -6.86 0.83
C HIS A 183 -1.40 -5.36 0.97
N ALA A 184 -2.41 -4.58 1.40
CA ALA A 184 -2.29 -3.14 1.56
C ALA A 184 -1.25 -2.76 2.63
N CYS A 185 -1.22 -3.49 3.75
CA CYS A 185 -0.29 -3.26 4.85
C CYS A 185 1.15 -3.56 4.46
N VAL A 186 1.42 -4.70 3.81
CA VAL A 186 2.78 -5.02 3.36
C VAL A 186 3.27 -4.01 2.32
N GLY A 187 2.44 -3.62 1.36
CA GLY A 187 2.79 -2.57 0.40
C GLY A 187 3.07 -1.21 1.06
N CYS A 188 2.31 -0.86 2.10
CA CYS A 188 2.54 0.35 2.87
C CYS A 188 3.82 0.27 3.73
N LEU A 189 4.13 -0.89 4.32
CA LEU A 189 5.40 -1.13 5.03
C LEU A 189 6.59 -1.01 4.09
N GLU A 190 6.54 -1.62 2.90
CA GLU A 190 7.60 -1.50 1.89
C GLU A 190 7.87 -0.03 1.55
N ALA A 191 6.82 0.75 1.24
CA ALA A 191 6.94 2.17 0.93
C ALA A 191 7.44 3.00 2.12
N LEU A 192 7.00 2.67 3.34
CA LEU A 192 7.47 3.33 4.56
C LEU A 192 8.96 3.09 4.75
N PHE A 193 9.43 1.85 4.61
CA PHE A 193 10.83 1.52 4.75
C PHE A 193 11.68 2.13 3.65
N ASP A 194 11.20 2.20 2.41
CA ASP A 194 11.89 2.92 1.32
C ASP A 194 11.99 4.42 1.62
N TYR A 195 10.92 5.04 2.12
CA TYR A 195 10.93 6.43 2.56
C TYR A 195 11.93 6.66 3.70
N LEU A 196 11.89 5.82 4.74
CA LEU A 196 12.82 5.89 5.87
C LEU A 196 14.25 5.70 5.39
N HIS A 197 14.52 4.74 4.52
CA HIS A 197 15.88 4.47 4.04
C HIS A 197 16.44 5.62 3.23
N ALA A 198 15.62 6.25 2.38
CA ALA A 198 16.01 7.42 1.60
C ALA A 198 16.35 8.64 2.48
N ARG A 199 15.72 8.77 3.65
CA ARG A 199 15.91 9.90 4.58
C ARG A 199 16.95 9.63 5.66
N SER A 200 16.92 8.44 6.24
CA SER A 200 17.80 7.96 7.31
C SER A 200 17.93 6.43 7.27
N PRO A 201 19.00 5.90 6.64
CA PRO A 201 19.26 4.46 6.58
C PRO A 201 19.31 3.79 7.94
N ASP A 202 19.85 4.48 8.95
CA ASP A 202 19.99 3.95 10.32
C ASP A 202 18.63 3.75 10.98
N ILE A 203 17.68 4.67 10.79
CA ILE A 203 16.32 4.52 11.31
C ILE A 203 15.61 3.37 10.60
N ALA A 204 15.76 3.25 9.27
CA ALA A 204 15.19 2.14 8.54
C ALA A 204 15.71 0.77 9.04
N LEU A 205 17.01 0.64 9.24
CA LEU A 205 17.63 -0.56 9.82
C LEU A 205 17.17 -0.81 11.26
N HIS A 206 17.10 0.24 12.08
CA HIS A 206 16.62 0.14 13.45
C HIS A 206 15.19 -0.39 13.51
N VAL A 207 14.27 0.17 12.72
CA VAL A 207 12.87 -0.26 12.63
C VAL A 207 12.77 -1.69 12.07
N ALA A 208 13.60 -2.05 11.08
CA ALA A 208 13.67 -3.41 10.53
C ALA A 208 14.06 -4.46 11.57
N SER A 209 15.05 -4.13 12.39
CA SER A 209 15.66 -5.04 13.37
C SER A 209 14.84 -5.25 14.65
N GLN A 210 13.70 -4.55 14.80
CA GLN A 210 12.91 -4.60 16.03
C GLN A 210 12.36 -6.00 16.32
N PRO A 211 12.50 -6.52 17.56
CA PRO A 211 12.08 -7.88 17.92
C PRO A 211 10.60 -8.21 17.60
N TRP A 212 9.72 -7.21 17.61
CA TRP A 212 8.30 -7.36 17.28
C TRP A 212 8.08 -7.85 15.84
N ASN A 213 8.99 -7.54 14.91
CA ASN A 213 8.92 -8.06 13.53
C ASN A 213 9.09 -9.58 13.49
N ARG A 214 9.91 -10.15 14.37
CA ARG A 214 10.09 -11.61 14.50
C ARG A 214 8.82 -12.26 15.04
N PHE A 215 8.24 -11.64 16.08
CA PHE A 215 6.97 -12.10 16.65
C PHE A 215 5.82 -12.05 15.62
N LEU A 216 5.75 -10.97 14.83
CA LEU A 216 4.79 -10.85 13.73
C LEU A 216 4.96 -11.98 12.73
N LEU A 217 6.19 -12.25 12.27
CA LEU A 217 6.44 -13.30 11.30
C LEU A 217 6.01 -14.68 11.84
N PHE A 218 6.34 -15.00 13.09
CA PHE A 218 5.85 -16.23 13.73
C PHE A 218 4.32 -16.31 13.76
N THR A 219 3.66 -15.22 14.15
CA THR A 219 2.19 -15.15 14.22
C THR A 219 1.52 -15.37 12.85
N LEU A 220 2.16 -14.89 11.77
CA LEU A 220 1.68 -15.05 10.40
C LEU A 220 1.96 -16.46 9.85
N LEU A 221 3.07 -17.08 10.24
CA LEU A 221 3.46 -18.42 9.79
C LEU A 221 2.71 -19.56 10.50
N ASP A 222 2.15 -19.33 11.68
CA ASP A 222 1.43 -20.34 12.48
C ASP A 222 0.08 -20.82 11.86
N THR A 223 -0.25 -20.40 10.64
CA THR A 223 -1.57 -20.67 10.02
C THR A 223 -1.69 -21.97 9.22
N GLY A 224 -0.71 -22.88 9.29
CA GLY A 224 -0.74 -24.18 8.63
C GLY A 224 0.47 -24.48 7.73
N GLU A 225 0.47 -25.66 7.10
CA GLU A 225 1.54 -26.08 6.18
C GLU A 225 1.65 -25.10 5.00
N ASN A 226 2.89 -24.79 4.59
CA ASN A 226 3.20 -23.86 3.50
C ASN A 226 2.61 -22.44 3.65
N SER A 227 2.29 -22.00 4.87
CA SER A 227 1.86 -20.62 5.16
C SER A 227 2.83 -19.58 4.60
N PHE A 228 4.13 -19.88 4.58
CA PHE A 228 5.16 -19.04 4.01
C PHE A 228 4.99 -18.78 2.50
N LEU A 229 4.18 -19.56 1.77
CA LEU A 229 3.88 -19.34 0.34
C LEU A 229 2.74 -18.34 0.11
N ARG A 230 2.28 -17.62 1.15
CA ARG A 230 1.41 -16.46 0.96
C ARG A 230 2.21 -15.28 0.42
N ALA A 231 1.71 -14.61 -0.62
CA ALA A 231 2.42 -13.55 -1.31
C ALA A 231 2.81 -12.39 -0.36
N GLU A 232 1.96 -12.05 0.60
CA GLU A 232 2.18 -11.02 1.61
C GLU A 232 3.31 -11.41 2.57
N ILE A 233 3.37 -12.68 2.97
CA ILE A 233 4.41 -13.19 3.87
C ILE A 233 5.75 -13.21 3.15
N LEU A 234 5.79 -13.70 1.90
CA LEU A 234 7.01 -13.67 1.07
C LEU A 234 7.53 -12.25 0.88
N ARG A 235 6.64 -11.29 0.58
CA ARG A 235 7.00 -9.88 0.45
C ARG A 235 7.52 -9.29 1.76
N LEU A 236 6.87 -9.58 2.89
CA LEU A 236 7.32 -9.14 4.20
C LEU A 236 8.69 -9.72 4.56
N MET A 237 8.92 -11.01 4.29
CA MET A 237 10.24 -11.63 4.47
C MET A 237 11.29 -11.02 3.55
N THR A 238 10.94 -10.74 2.29
CA THR A 238 11.80 -10.03 1.32
C THR A 238 12.23 -8.68 1.87
N LEU A 239 11.29 -7.93 2.46
CA LEU A 239 11.56 -6.64 3.11
C LEU A 239 12.60 -6.79 4.24
N PHE A 240 12.43 -7.77 5.15
CA PHE A 240 13.39 -7.97 6.24
C PHE A 240 14.76 -8.45 5.78
N VAL A 241 14.84 -9.26 4.71
CA VAL A 241 16.10 -9.65 4.09
C VAL A 241 16.80 -8.43 3.48
N ARG A 242 16.07 -7.56 2.77
CA ARG A 242 16.59 -6.33 2.16
C ARG A 242 17.28 -5.44 3.19
N PHE A 243 16.69 -5.30 4.37
CA PHE A 243 17.23 -4.50 5.49
C PHE A 243 18.12 -5.29 6.45
N ARG A 244 18.74 -6.40 6.00
CA ARG A 244 19.79 -7.14 6.74
C ARG A 244 19.38 -7.55 8.16
N SER A 245 18.10 -7.79 8.38
CA SER A 245 17.57 -8.04 9.72
C SER A 245 17.69 -9.53 10.07
N SER A 246 18.93 -9.98 10.29
CA SER A 246 19.25 -11.37 10.67
C SER A 246 18.66 -11.77 12.03
N SER A 247 18.36 -10.79 12.90
CA SER A 247 17.61 -10.99 14.14
C SER A 247 16.15 -11.38 13.90
N ILE A 248 15.60 -11.07 12.72
CA ILE A 248 14.21 -11.33 12.36
C ILE A 248 14.10 -12.61 11.55
N LEU A 249 14.91 -12.72 10.50
CA LEU A 249 14.97 -13.90 9.64
C LEU A 249 16.42 -14.37 9.52
N SER A 250 16.72 -15.49 10.18
CA SER A 250 18.05 -16.10 10.18
C SER A 250 18.36 -16.81 8.86
N HIS A 251 19.65 -17.04 8.59
CA HIS A 251 20.09 -17.77 7.39
C HIS A 251 19.51 -19.20 7.31
N GLU A 252 19.35 -19.85 8.46
CA GLU A 252 18.72 -21.18 8.52
C GLU A 252 17.22 -21.12 8.15
N GLU A 253 16.49 -20.13 8.67
CA GLU A 253 15.08 -19.92 8.35
C GLU A 253 14.89 -19.58 6.86
N VAL A 254 15.77 -18.76 6.27
CA VAL A 254 15.79 -18.51 4.82
C VAL A 254 15.99 -19.82 4.05
N GLY A 255 16.96 -20.64 4.45
CA GLY A 255 17.24 -21.94 3.83
C GLY A 255 16.03 -22.87 3.86
N ARG A 256 15.34 -22.96 5.01
CA ARG A 256 14.11 -23.78 5.15
C ARG A 256 12.98 -23.30 4.24
N VAL A 257 12.82 -22.00 4.08
CA VAL A 257 11.79 -21.43 3.19
C VAL A 257 12.07 -21.72 1.73
N LEU A 258 13.34 -21.59 1.30
CA LEU A 258 13.74 -21.96 -0.07
C LEU A 258 13.60 -23.46 -0.33
N GLN A 259 13.98 -24.30 0.64
CA GLN A 259 13.79 -25.74 0.54
C GLN A 259 12.30 -26.10 0.46
N GLY A 260 11.46 -25.51 1.32
CA GLY A 260 10.02 -25.70 1.28
C GLY A 260 9.42 -25.26 -0.05
N ALA A 261 9.88 -24.14 -0.62
CA ALA A 261 9.45 -23.68 -1.94
C ALA A 261 9.89 -24.62 -3.08
N ALA A 262 11.09 -25.19 -3.00
CA ALA A 262 11.59 -26.14 -4.00
C ALA A 262 10.84 -27.49 -3.98
N LEU A 263 10.30 -27.87 -2.81
CA LEU A 263 9.49 -29.08 -2.64
C LEU A 263 8.00 -28.85 -2.94
N ALA A 264 7.55 -27.60 -2.96
CA ALA A 264 6.16 -27.25 -3.24
C ALA A 264 5.85 -27.36 -4.74
N ASP A 265 4.61 -27.73 -5.06
CA ASP A 265 4.13 -27.70 -6.44
C ASP A 265 3.83 -26.26 -6.88
N LEU A 266 4.86 -25.62 -7.45
CA LEU A 266 4.79 -24.23 -7.92
C LEU A 266 3.71 -24.00 -8.99
N SER A 267 3.26 -25.04 -9.70
CA SER A 267 2.21 -24.92 -10.72
C SER A 267 0.83 -24.59 -10.15
N THR A 268 0.62 -24.89 -8.86
CA THR A 268 -0.63 -24.62 -8.13
C THR A 268 -0.72 -23.21 -7.55
N LEU A 269 0.40 -22.48 -7.55
CA LEU A 269 0.49 -21.17 -6.94
C LEU A 269 -0.08 -20.08 -7.85
N SER A 270 -0.66 -19.04 -7.24
CA SER A 270 -1.09 -17.87 -7.99
C SER A 270 0.10 -17.14 -8.62
N SER A 271 -0.15 -16.39 -9.70
CA SER A 271 0.86 -15.53 -10.31
C SER A 271 1.48 -14.53 -9.32
N THR A 272 0.67 -14.05 -8.37
CA THR A 272 1.09 -13.11 -7.31
C THR A 272 2.06 -13.74 -6.33
N THR A 273 1.79 -14.97 -5.89
CA THR A 273 2.69 -15.73 -5.04
C THR A 273 3.97 -16.08 -5.77
N LEU A 274 3.90 -16.48 -7.04
CA LEU A 274 5.10 -16.77 -7.84
C LEU A 274 5.97 -15.52 -8.01
N GLN A 275 5.37 -14.36 -8.25
CA GLN A 275 6.11 -13.09 -8.33
C GLN A 275 6.75 -12.72 -6.99
N ALA A 276 6.04 -12.89 -5.87
CA ALA A 276 6.57 -12.65 -4.54
C ALA A 276 7.71 -13.62 -4.18
N LEU A 277 7.59 -14.90 -4.55
CA LEU A 277 8.61 -15.92 -4.34
C LEU A 277 9.87 -15.62 -5.16
N ARG A 278 9.70 -15.22 -6.42
CA ARG A 278 10.81 -14.76 -7.26
C ARG A 278 11.50 -13.53 -6.67
N GLY A 279 10.73 -12.56 -6.19
CA GLY A 279 11.26 -11.38 -5.50
C GLY A 279 12.07 -11.75 -4.26
N PHE A 280 11.54 -12.65 -3.42
CA PHE A 280 12.23 -13.18 -2.25
C PHE A 280 13.55 -13.88 -2.64
N PHE A 281 13.51 -14.78 -3.62
CA PHE A 281 14.68 -15.50 -4.08
C PHE A 281 15.79 -14.57 -4.60
N LEU A 282 15.45 -13.61 -5.45
CA LEU A 282 16.40 -12.62 -5.98
C LEU A 282 16.99 -11.74 -4.86
N GLN A 283 16.18 -11.38 -3.87
CA GLN A 283 16.64 -10.62 -2.72
C GLN A 283 17.60 -11.44 -1.84
N VAL A 284 17.33 -12.72 -1.60
CA VAL A 284 18.22 -13.62 -0.86
C VAL A 284 19.55 -13.80 -1.60
N GLN A 285 19.50 -13.96 -2.93
CA GLN A 285 20.68 -14.07 -3.79
C GLN A 285 21.54 -12.81 -3.74
N SER A 286 20.94 -11.63 -3.89
CA SER A 286 21.70 -10.36 -3.87
C SER A 286 22.36 -10.07 -2.52
N MET A 287 21.81 -10.62 -1.44
CA MET A 287 22.34 -10.49 -0.09
C MET A 287 23.36 -11.57 0.29
N GLY A 288 23.65 -12.52 -0.61
CA GLY A 288 24.63 -13.59 -0.37
C GLY A 288 24.19 -14.60 0.68
N LEU A 289 22.88 -14.80 0.86
CA LEU A 289 22.30 -15.70 1.88
C LEU A 289 21.95 -17.09 1.31
N LEU A 290 22.47 -17.44 0.12
CA LEU A 290 22.27 -18.76 -0.49
C LEU A 290 23.31 -19.76 0.03
N ALA A 291 22.87 -20.67 0.89
CA ALA A 291 23.71 -21.75 1.40
C ALA A 291 23.97 -22.83 0.32
N ASP A 292 22.92 -23.26 -0.37
CA ASP A 292 22.95 -24.39 -1.30
C ASP A 292 22.71 -23.92 -2.74
N HIS A 293 23.79 -23.90 -3.52
CA HIS A 293 23.80 -23.43 -4.89
C HIS A 293 23.05 -24.38 -5.84
N SER A 294 23.00 -25.68 -5.52
CA SER A 294 22.31 -26.68 -6.35
C SER A 294 20.80 -26.53 -6.24
N MET A 295 20.30 -26.40 -5.01
CA MET A 295 18.88 -26.15 -4.72
C MET A 295 18.42 -24.79 -5.25
N ALA A 296 19.26 -23.76 -5.15
CA ALA A 296 18.99 -22.45 -5.74
C ALA A 296 18.84 -22.51 -7.27
N GLN A 297 19.69 -23.30 -7.96
CA GLN A 297 19.59 -23.49 -9.41
C GLN A 297 18.30 -24.23 -9.81
N THR A 298 17.91 -25.26 -9.07
CA THR A 298 16.65 -25.98 -9.32
C THR A 298 15.45 -25.05 -9.15
N LEU A 299 15.39 -24.29 -8.06
CA LEU A 299 14.30 -23.34 -7.82
C LEU A 299 14.25 -22.25 -8.90
N GLN A 300 15.41 -21.72 -9.30
CA GLN A 300 15.52 -20.74 -10.37
C GLN A 300 14.99 -21.30 -11.70
N ALA A 301 15.39 -22.51 -12.08
CA ALA A 301 14.92 -23.15 -13.31
C ALA A 301 13.39 -23.37 -13.28
N SER A 302 12.83 -23.78 -12.14
CA SER A 302 11.38 -23.94 -11.97
C SER A 302 10.63 -22.61 -12.07
N LEU A 303 11.15 -21.53 -11.48
CA LEU A 303 10.55 -20.20 -11.56
C LEU A 303 10.65 -19.60 -12.97
N GLU A 304 11.74 -19.85 -13.70
CA GLU A 304 11.91 -19.42 -15.08
C GLU A 304 10.98 -20.17 -16.04
N GLY A 305 10.81 -21.49 -15.84
CA GLY A 305 9.90 -22.33 -16.62
C GLY A 305 8.41 -21.97 -16.45
N LEU A 306 8.05 -21.38 -15.31
CA LEU A 306 6.69 -20.92 -14.99
C LEU A 306 6.46 -19.43 -15.29
N SER A 307 7.49 -18.71 -15.77
CA SER A 307 7.35 -17.27 -16.02
C SER A 307 6.30 -17.04 -17.11
N PRO A 308 5.27 -16.20 -16.85
CA PRO A 308 4.38 -15.78 -17.92
C PRO A 308 5.26 -15.04 -18.94
N ARG A 309 5.41 -15.63 -20.13
CA ARG A 309 6.04 -15.00 -21.29
C ARG A 309 5.45 -13.60 -21.40
N ALA A 310 6.30 -12.57 -21.32
CA ALA A 310 5.89 -11.17 -21.25
C ALA A 310 4.76 -10.86 -22.23
N SER A 311 3.53 -10.89 -21.74
CA SER A 311 2.36 -10.44 -22.48
C SER A 311 2.39 -8.93 -22.36
N THR A 312 2.94 -8.27 -23.37
CA THR A 312 2.81 -6.83 -23.61
C THR A 312 1.36 -6.39 -23.93
N ALA A 313 0.36 -7.17 -23.53
CA ALA A 313 -1.05 -6.88 -23.74
C ALA A 313 -1.77 -6.80 -22.39
N GLN A 314 -2.24 -5.57 -22.09
CA GLN A 314 -3.29 -5.10 -21.16
C GLN A 314 -3.52 -5.90 -19.84
N PRO A 315 -3.65 -5.24 -18.67
CA PRO A 315 -4.20 -5.93 -17.52
C PRO A 315 -5.64 -6.37 -17.88
N PRO A 316 -6.00 -7.65 -17.67
CA PRO A 316 -7.34 -8.11 -17.99
C PRO A 316 -8.35 -7.46 -17.03
N LEU A 317 -9.60 -7.36 -17.48
CA LEU A 317 -10.79 -7.00 -16.69
C LEU A 317 -10.91 -7.76 -15.34
N GLN A 318 -10.11 -8.82 -15.12
CA GLN A 318 -10.07 -9.67 -13.94
C GLN A 318 -9.41 -9.03 -12.70
N ASP A 319 -8.79 -7.87 -12.81
CA ASP A 319 -8.18 -7.18 -11.66
C ASP A 319 -9.19 -6.39 -10.80
N MET A 320 -10.40 -6.13 -11.33
CA MET A 320 -11.45 -5.40 -10.62
C MET A 320 -12.40 -6.35 -9.88
N ILE A 321 -12.64 -6.09 -8.60
CA ILE A 321 -13.62 -6.81 -7.78
C ILE A 321 -14.60 -5.83 -7.10
N CYS A 322 -15.84 -6.24 -6.89
CA CYS A 322 -16.82 -5.45 -6.15
C CYS A 322 -16.89 -5.91 -4.69
N LEU A 323 -16.48 -5.04 -3.76
CA LEU A 323 -16.51 -5.28 -2.32
C LEU A 323 -17.46 -4.28 -1.66
N GLY A 324 -18.57 -4.77 -1.09
CA GLY A 324 -19.54 -3.91 -0.41
C GLY A 324 -20.12 -2.81 -1.29
N GLY A 325 -20.27 -3.02 -2.61
CA GLY A 325 -20.76 -1.98 -3.54
C GLY A 325 -19.69 -1.04 -4.09
N VAL A 326 -18.41 -1.24 -3.76
CA VAL A 326 -17.28 -0.49 -4.30
C VAL A 326 -16.48 -1.38 -5.25
N ALA A 327 -16.32 -0.96 -6.51
CA ALA A 327 -15.39 -1.62 -7.44
C ALA A 327 -13.95 -1.21 -7.12
N VAL A 328 -13.05 -2.19 -6.96
CA VAL A 328 -11.67 -2.02 -6.49
C VAL A 328 -10.73 -2.81 -7.39
N SER A 329 -9.68 -2.15 -7.89
CA SER A 329 -8.54 -2.82 -8.53
C SER A 329 -7.64 -3.46 -7.46
N LEU A 330 -7.44 -4.77 -7.54
CA LEU A 330 -6.56 -5.52 -6.64
C LEU A 330 -5.10 -5.13 -6.84
N SER A 331 -4.66 -4.94 -8.09
CA SER A 331 -3.32 -4.44 -8.39
C SER A 331 -3.09 -3.06 -7.80
N HIS A 332 -4.06 -2.14 -7.86
CA HIS A 332 -3.91 -0.83 -7.24
C HIS A 332 -3.76 -0.90 -5.72
N ILE A 333 -4.44 -1.82 -5.03
CA ILE A 333 -4.25 -2.02 -3.58
C ILE A 333 -2.90 -2.68 -3.30
N ARG A 334 -2.50 -3.68 -4.10
CA ARG A 334 -1.33 -4.54 -3.87
C ARG A 334 0.01 -3.93 -4.30
N ASP A 335 0.03 -3.20 -5.42
CA ASP A 335 1.22 -2.77 -6.18
C ASP A 335 1.46 -1.27 -6.08
#